data_AF-A0AB34JQW8-F1
#
_entry.id   AF-A0AB34JQW8-F1
#
_cell.length_a   1.000
_cell.length_b   1.000
_cell.length_c   1.000
_cell.angle_alpha   90.00
_cell.angle_beta   90.00
_cell.angle_gamma   90.00
#
_symmetry.space_group_name_H-M   'P 1'
#
loop_
_entity.id
_entity.type
_entity.pdbx_description
1 polymer ?
#
loop_
_entity_poly.entity_id
_entity_poly.type
_entity_poly.pdbx_seq_one_letter_code
_entity_poly.pdbx_strand_id
1 'polypeptide(L)'
;MLTSLAFAVAILSPSSPRSSWLALGRAASSALLVERPSSVLQLDGPGRKAFLHGLCTANVNAMSANAVLPAAVLDAKGNTLELLTLVETGGGATLAIGSAGCGEANLAFFERFIFPADEVRAAHLSDSYTCLELLGPSAAAVLARVLGPVDLPAAGTCLPVSGGLCLGGSSLSSARACGYTLLLPRDDSPAGLHAALAAAVAHAGGVSAPWEEVRILCGRPARDSEFTAPPAKGSSAATRAPVATPLELGLWSAVHLDKGCFLGQEVIARVARAKRPRRELYGIQFDSGSSGWDEAVVGAPLVADGAAVGVLTSLLADPTATPADAFDAPFGLGLVKAAAARVGARVSAGGLQGVLVELPCATRVGMQAGGAKPSDEQAPVGEDAKEEAKEAERERKAAKLAAMQAKLEAFQARQKK
;
A
#
# COMPACT_ATOMS: atom_id res chain seq x y z
N MET A 1 -11.00 29.02 14.80
CA MET A 1 -11.05 28.72 13.35
C MET A 1 -11.06 27.21 13.17
N LEU A 2 -12.23 26.62 13.44
CA LEU A 2 -12.55 25.19 13.42
C LEU A 2 -13.35 24.89 12.15
N THR A 3 -12.70 24.73 11.01
CA THR A 3 -13.37 24.31 9.76
C THR A 3 -12.32 23.77 8.78
N SER A 4 -12.08 22.45 8.78
CA SER A 4 -11.73 21.66 7.57
C SER A 4 -11.54 20.14 7.80
N LEU A 5 -11.89 19.57 8.96
CA LEU A 5 -11.80 18.12 9.20
C LEU A 5 -13.12 17.33 9.00
N ALA A 6 -14.22 18.00 8.64
CA ALA A 6 -15.57 17.41 8.67
C ALA A 6 -16.04 16.77 7.33
N PHE A 7 -15.22 16.72 6.27
CA PHE A 7 -15.73 16.41 4.91
C PHE A 7 -15.32 15.06 4.30
N ALA A 8 -14.88 14.08 5.10
CA ALA A 8 -14.63 12.72 4.61
C ALA A 8 -15.20 11.57 5.48
N VAL A 9 -15.99 11.89 6.52
CA VAL A 9 -16.61 10.91 7.43
C VAL A 9 -18.15 10.99 7.40
N ALA A 10 -18.73 11.80 6.52
CA ALA A 10 -20.17 12.10 6.48
C ALA A 10 -20.98 11.24 5.48
N ILE A 11 -20.66 9.95 5.33
CA ILE A 11 -21.63 8.95 4.87
C ILE A 11 -21.53 7.73 5.80
N LEU A 12 -21.92 7.92 7.05
CA LEU A 12 -22.10 6.85 8.03
C LEU A 12 -23.41 7.14 8.75
N SER A 13 -24.52 6.61 8.21
CA SER A 13 -25.81 6.66 8.90
C SER A 13 -25.71 5.81 10.18
N PRO A 14 -26.06 6.34 11.37
CA PRO A 14 -25.90 5.66 12.67
C PRO A 14 -26.91 4.52 12.92
N SER A 15 -27.55 3.99 11.88
CA SER A 15 -28.72 3.12 11.98
C SER A 15 -28.51 1.79 11.28
N SER A 16 -27.39 1.11 11.52
CA SER A 16 -27.13 -0.24 11.00
C SER A 16 -26.11 -1.06 11.81
N PRO A 17 -26.40 -2.31 12.26
CA PRO A 17 -25.44 -3.17 12.95
C PRO A 17 -24.52 -4.04 12.07
N ARG A 18 -23.30 -4.44 12.50
CA ARG A 18 -22.42 -3.80 13.49
C ARG A 18 -20.96 -4.32 13.44
N SER A 19 -20.57 -5.58 13.26
CA SER A 19 -19.19 -6.01 13.66
C SER A 19 -18.00 -5.32 12.98
N SER A 20 -17.82 -5.36 11.65
CA SER A 20 -16.62 -4.81 10.98
C SER A 20 -16.72 -3.30 10.67
N TRP A 21 -17.92 -2.76 10.45
CA TRP A 21 -18.15 -1.30 10.48
C TRP A 21 -18.06 -0.72 11.90
N LEU A 22 -18.42 -1.46 12.96
CA LEU A 22 -18.04 -1.10 14.34
C LEU A 22 -16.55 -1.23 14.51
N ALA A 23 -15.87 -2.22 13.93
CA ALA A 23 -14.42 -2.32 14.07
C ALA A 23 -13.77 -1.08 13.48
N LEU A 24 -14.17 -0.63 12.29
CA LEU A 24 -13.71 0.63 11.70
C LEU A 24 -14.26 1.88 12.40
N GLY A 25 -15.50 1.86 12.89
CA GLY A 25 -16.12 2.98 13.61
C GLY A 25 -15.56 3.16 15.04
N ARG A 26 -15.26 2.04 15.71
CA ARG A 26 -14.48 1.99 16.95
C ARG A 26 -13.03 2.27 16.67
N ALA A 27 -12.46 1.89 15.53
CA ALA A 27 -11.14 2.38 15.12
C ALA A 27 -11.17 3.90 14.96
N ALA A 28 -12.23 4.48 14.39
CA ALA A 28 -12.37 5.92 14.28
C ALA A 28 -12.56 6.61 15.65
N SER A 29 -13.05 5.87 16.66
CA SER A 29 -13.33 6.39 18.00
C SER A 29 -12.29 5.99 19.06
N SER A 30 -11.46 4.98 18.80
CA SER A 30 -10.47 4.39 19.72
C SER A 30 -9.37 3.60 18.97
N ALA A 31 -9.34 2.27 18.99
CA ALA A 31 -8.29 1.47 18.39
C ALA A 31 -8.82 0.18 17.74
N LEU A 32 -8.16 -0.24 16.66
CA LEU A 32 -8.40 -1.50 15.96
C LEU A 32 -7.07 -2.23 15.78
N LEU A 33 -7.02 -3.47 16.24
CA LEU A 33 -5.89 -4.38 16.03
C LEU A 33 -6.25 -5.44 14.99
N VAL A 34 -5.39 -5.61 13.99
CA VAL A 34 -5.59 -6.61 12.94
C VAL A 34 -4.29 -7.37 12.76
N GLU A 35 -4.33 -8.68 12.90
CA GLU A 35 -3.20 -9.50 12.47
C GLU A 35 -3.19 -9.58 10.95
N ARG A 36 -2.10 -9.15 10.32
CA ARG A 36 -1.92 -9.14 8.88
C ARG A 36 -1.11 -10.36 8.44
N PRO A 37 -1.74 -11.32 7.74
CA PRO A 37 -1.01 -12.38 7.05
C PRO A 37 0.02 -11.76 6.09
N SER A 38 1.29 -12.15 6.24
CA SER A 38 2.41 -11.51 5.55
C SER A 38 3.53 -12.50 5.24
N SER A 39 4.29 -12.24 4.19
CA SER A 39 5.63 -12.81 4.02
C SER A 39 6.70 -11.79 4.41
N VAL A 40 7.85 -12.26 4.89
CA VAL A 40 9.00 -11.40 5.20
C VAL A 40 10.23 -11.94 4.49
N LEU A 41 10.85 -11.10 3.65
CA LEU A 41 12.18 -11.35 3.11
C LEU A 41 13.16 -10.33 3.69
N GLN A 42 14.36 -10.78 4.02
CA GLN A 42 15.48 -9.91 4.34
C GLN A 42 16.45 -9.88 3.18
N LEU A 43 16.90 -8.69 2.80
CA LEU A 43 17.96 -8.48 1.82
C LEU A 43 19.16 -7.81 2.50
N ASP A 44 20.32 -8.42 2.32
CA ASP A 44 21.60 -7.98 2.86
C ASP A 44 22.59 -7.66 1.74
N GLY A 45 23.68 -6.99 2.12
CA GLY A 45 24.78 -6.64 1.24
C GLY A 45 24.65 -5.25 0.61
N PRO A 46 25.77 -4.67 0.14
CA PRO A 46 25.83 -3.26 -0.27
C PRO A 46 24.97 -2.94 -1.50
N GLY A 47 24.78 -3.89 -2.43
CA GLY A 47 23.98 -3.65 -3.64
C GLY A 47 22.46 -3.79 -3.48
N ARG A 48 21.96 -4.18 -2.29
CA ARG A 48 20.52 -4.48 -2.06
C ARG A 48 19.58 -3.35 -2.49
N LYS A 49 19.97 -2.09 -2.25
CA LYS A 49 19.15 -0.92 -2.62
C LYS A 49 19.09 -0.73 -4.12
N ALA A 50 20.22 -0.86 -4.81
CA ALA A 50 20.29 -0.74 -6.26
C ALA A 50 19.47 -1.86 -6.94
N PHE A 51 19.60 -3.10 -6.44
CA PHE A 51 18.81 -4.24 -6.87
C PHE A 51 17.31 -3.99 -6.72
N LEU A 52 16.84 -3.66 -5.50
CA LEU A 52 15.42 -3.39 -5.25
C LEU A 52 14.92 -2.17 -6.03
N HIS A 53 15.75 -1.13 -6.21
CA HIS A 53 15.40 0.05 -6.98
C HIS A 53 15.10 -0.27 -8.44
N GLY A 54 15.84 -1.21 -9.06
CA GLY A 54 15.56 -1.68 -10.42
C GLY A 54 14.35 -2.61 -10.51
N LEU A 55 14.02 -3.31 -9.42
CA LEU A 55 12.97 -4.34 -9.42
C LEU A 55 11.56 -3.81 -9.11
N CYS A 56 11.44 -2.78 -8.27
CA CYS A 56 10.15 -2.30 -7.77
C CYS A 56 9.82 -0.86 -8.19
N THR A 57 8.63 -0.38 -7.87
CA THR A 57 8.15 0.97 -8.19
C THR A 57 8.60 2.07 -7.21
N ALA A 58 9.24 1.71 -6.09
CA ALA A 58 9.70 2.67 -5.07
C ALA A 58 11.12 3.21 -5.32
N ASN A 59 11.41 4.42 -4.86
CA ASN A 59 12.75 5.01 -4.94
C ASN A 59 13.66 4.52 -3.80
N VAL A 60 14.08 3.25 -3.87
CA VAL A 60 14.83 2.58 -2.78
C VAL A 60 16.20 3.21 -2.51
N ASN A 61 16.90 3.70 -3.55
CA ASN A 61 18.20 4.37 -3.39
C ASN A 61 18.13 5.63 -2.52
N ALA A 62 16.97 6.28 -2.45
CA ALA A 62 16.76 7.46 -1.60
C ALA A 62 16.36 7.10 -0.16
N MET A 63 16.19 5.81 0.18
CA MET A 63 15.84 5.40 1.54
C MET A 63 17.01 5.67 2.49
N SER A 64 16.78 6.52 3.48
CA SER A 64 17.66 6.65 4.64
C SER A 64 17.53 5.42 5.54
N ALA A 65 18.45 5.30 6.50
CA ALA A 65 18.25 4.37 7.61
C ALA A 65 16.88 4.63 8.26
N ASN A 66 16.21 3.55 8.64
CA ASN A 66 14.88 3.53 9.25
C ASN A 66 13.74 4.03 8.36
N ALA A 67 13.94 4.19 7.05
CA ALA A 67 12.86 4.57 6.14
C ALA A 67 11.93 3.40 5.82
N VAL A 68 10.65 3.71 5.63
CA VAL A 68 9.60 2.77 5.23
C VAL A 68 8.95 3.28 3.95
N LEU A 69 8.87 2.45 2.92
CA LEU A 69 8.21 2.82 1.66
C LEU A 69 7.29 1.71 1.14
N PRO A 70 6.09 2.05 0.65
CA PRO A 70 5.30 1.12 -0.15
C PRO A 70 5.93 0.95 -1.53
N ALA A 71 5.89 -0.26 -2.07
CA ALA A 71 6.39 -0.59 -3.40
C ALA A 71 5.51 -1.64 -4.07
N ALA A 72 5.54 -1.68 -5.40
CA ALA A 72 5.00 -2.78 -6.19
C ALA A 72 6.11 -3.41 -7.04
N VAL A 73 6.06 -4.72 -7.20
CA VAL A 73 6.87 -5.46 -8.19
C VAL A 73 5.97 -5.76 -9.38
N LEU A 74 6.46 -5.52 -10.59
CA LEU A 74 5.64 -5.58 -11.81
C LEU A 74 6.15 -6.63 -12.80
N ASP A 75 5.28 -7.06 -13.69
CA ASP A 75 5.68 -7.73 -14.93
C ASP A 75 6.13 -6.71 -16.01
N ALA A 76 6.64 -7.20 -17.13
CA ALA A 76 7.05 -6.36 -18.26
C ALA A 76 5.88 -5.56 -18.89
N LYS A 77 4.62 -5.97 -18.66
CA LYS A 77 3.41 -5.29 -19.12
C LYS A 77 2.92 -4.24 -18.09
N GLY A 78 3.60 -4.10 -16.95
CA GLY A 78 3.25 -3.18 -15.87
C GLY A 78 2.17 -3.70 -14.92
N ASN A 79 1.74 -4.96 -15.04
CA ASN A 79 0.81 -5.54 -14.08
C ASN A 79 1.53 -5.87 -12.78
N THR A 80 0.83 -5.69 -11.66
CA THR A 80 1.34 -5.97 -10.32
C THR A 80 1.51 -7.46 -10.11
N LEU A 81 2.72 -7.87 -9.71
CA LEU A 81 3.05 -9.21 -9.25
C LEU A 81 2.98 -9.31 -7.73
N GLU A 82 3.43 -8.27 -7.03
CA GLU A 82 3.48 -8.23 -5.57
C GLU A 82 3.39 -6.79 -5.07
N LEU A 83 2.79 -6.61 -3.88
CA LEU A 83 2.83 -5.37 -3.12
C LEU A 83 3.72 -5.56 -1.90
N LEU A 84 4.65 -4.64 -1.70
CA LEU A 84 5.66 -4.71 -0.64
C LEU A 84 5.60 -3.47 0.25
N THR A 85 5.85 -3.67 1.54
CA THR A 85 6.34 -2.63 2.43
C THR A 85 7.84 -2.86 2.61
N LEU A 86 8.65 -1.93 2.09
CA LEU A 86 10.10 -1.96 2.23
C LEU A 86 10.52 -1.20 3.49
N VAL A 87 11.38 -1.80 4.30
CA VAL A 87 11.92 -1.21 5.54
C VAL A 87 13.43 -1.26 5.48
N GLU A 88 14.07 -0.10 5.44
CA GLU A 88 15.52 -0.02 5.59
C GLU A 88 15.86 0.00 7.07
N THR A 89 16.45 -1.06 7.60
CA THR A 89 16.79 -1.13 9.01
C THR A 89 18.07 -0.35 9.30
N GLY A 90 18.20 0.21 10.52
CA GLY A 90 19.44 0.84 10.97
C GLY A 90 20.67 -0.10 10.95
N GLY A 91 20.47 -1.42 10.94
CA GLY A 91 21.52 -2.44 10.85
C GLY A 91 22.06 -2.67 9.44
N GLY A 92 21.56 -1.96 8.42
CA GLY A 92 22.05 -2.08 7.05
C GLY A 92 21.46 -3.24 6.25
N ALA A 93 20.29 -3.74 6.65
CA ALA A 93 19.48 -4.69 5.88
C ALA A 93 18.20 -4.00 5.38
N THR A 94 17.62 -4.53 4.29
CA THR A 94 16.29 -4.11 3.84
C THR A 94 15.31 -5.26 4.03
N LEU A 95 14.25 -5.06 4.82
CA LEU A 95 13.15 -6.01 4.91
C LEU A 95 12.11 -5.69 3.84
N ALA A 96 11.61 -6.73 3.17
CA ALA A 96 10.49 -6.64 2.24
C ALA A 96 9.32 -7.46 2.80
N ILE A 97 8.28 -6.76 3.24
CA ILE A 97 7.07 -7.38 3.80
C ILE A 97 6.00 -7.45 2.71
N GLY A 98 5.63 -8.66 2.30
CA GLY A 98 4.75 -8.94 1.16
C GLY A 98 3.47 -9.69 1.51
N SER A 99 2.85 -10.29 0.50
CA SER A 99 1.64 -11.10 0.61
C SER A 99 1.90 -12.43 1.34
N ALA A 100 0.93 -12.88 2.13
CA ALA A 100 0.99 -14.16 2.84
C ALA A 100 1.21 -15.35 1.89
N GLY A 101 1.92 -16.38 2.36
CA GLY A 101 2.16 -17.61 1.60
C GLY A 101 3.05 -17.44 0.36
N CYS A 102 3.49 -16.22 0.04
CA CYS A 102 4.28 -15.93 -1.16
C CYS A 102 5.78 -15.84 -0.89
N GLY A 103 6.24 -16.08 0.34
CA GLY A 103 7.62 -15.83 0.74
C GLY A 103 8.66 -16.64 -0.04
N GLU A 104 8.48 -17.96 -0.16
CA GLU A 104 9.37 -18.82 -0.97
C GLU A 104 9.33 -18.44 -2.46
N ALA A 105 8.12 -18.21 -3.01
CA ALA A 105 7.96 -17.81 -4.41
C ALA A 105 8.61 -16.45 -4.71
N ASN A 106 8.49 -15.50 -3.78
CA ASN A 106 9.11 -14.17 -3.88
C ASN A 106 10.64 -14.25 -3.73
N LEU A 107 11.15 -15.11 -2.83
CA LEU A 107 12.59 -15.35 -2.71
C LEU A 107 13.16 -15.93 -4.00
N ALA A 108 12.56 -17.02 -4.50
CA ALA A 108 12.96 -17.64 -5.76
C ALA A 108 12.85 -16.66 -6.95
N PHE A 109 11.85 -15.78 -6.94
CA PHE A 109 11.75 -14.71 -7.93
C PHE A 109 12.91 -13.72 -7.80
N PHE A 110 13.26 -13.24 -6.60
CA PHE A 110 14.39 -12.32 -6.40
C PHE A 110 15.72 -12.94 -6.80
N GLU A 111 15.98 -14.18 -6.40
CA GLU A 111 17.23 -14.89 -6.70
C GLU A 111 17.49 -15.05 -8.20
N ARG A 112 16.44 -15.14 -9.03
CA ARG A 112 16.59 -15.16 -10.49
C ARG A 112 17.19 -13.88 -11.09
N PHE A 113 17.10 -12.76 -10.37
CA PHE A 113 17.61 -11.46 -10.79
C PHE A 113 18.86 -11.03 -10.01
N ILE A 114 19.29 -11.81 -9.02
CA ILE A 114 20.52 -11.54 -8.26
C ILE A 114 21.68 -12.21 -8.99
N PHE A 115 22.59 -11.40 -9.51
CA PHE A 115 23.84 -11.86 -10.10
C PHE A 115 24.98 -11.74 -9.08
N PRO A 116 26.07 -12.52 -9.23
CA PRO A 116 27.20 -12.47 -8.30
C PRO A 116 27.80 -11.06 -8.09
N ALA A 117 27.76 -10.22 -9.12
CA ALA A 117 28.28 -8.85 -9.07
C ALA A 117 27.38 -7.87 -8.30
N ASP A 118 26.13 -8.24 -7.99
CA ASP A 118 25.21 -7.36 -7.26
C ASP A 118 25.55 -7.29 -5.76
N GLU A 119 26.32 -8.25 -5.23
CA GLU A 119 26.65 -8.33 -3.80
C GLU A 119 25.39 -8.29 -2.90
N VAL A 120 24.34 -9.01 -3.32
CA VAL A 120 23.06 -9.12 -2.59
C VAL A 120 22.87 -10.55 -2.10
N ARG A 121 22.36 -10.70 -0.88
CA ARG A 121 21.84 -11.97 -0.37
C ARG A 121 20.41 -11.75 0.09
N ALA A 122 19.54 -12.72 -0.18
CA ALA A 122 18.15 -12.68 0.27
C ALA A 122 17.87 -13.90 1.14
N ALA A 123 17.04 -13.72 2.17
CA ALA A 123 16.63 -14.78 3.08
C ALA A 123 15.12 -14.69 3.37
N HIS A 124 14.47 -15.84 3.49
CA HIS A 124 13.05 -15.94 3.86
C HIS A 124 12.91 -16.03 5.38
N LEU A 125 12.17 -15.09 5.98
CA LEU A 125 12.00 -14.95 7.43
C LEU A 125 10.52 -14.94 7.85
N SER A 126 9.59 -15.37 7.00
CA SER A 126 8.15 -15.23 7.28
C SER A 126 7.73 -15.92 8.57
N ASP A 127 8.30 -17.09 8.88
CA ASP A 127 7.96 -17.84 10.09
C ASP A 127 8.53 -17.20 11.37
N SER A 128 9.54 -16.34 11.23
CA SER A 128 10.19 -15.65 12.36
C SER A 128 9.40 -14.45 12.87
N TYR A 129 8.40 -13.97 12.11
CA TYR A 129 7.68 -12.75 12.44
C TYR A 129 6.17 -12.88 12.35
N THR A 130 5.48 -12.08 13.15
CA THR A 130 4.06 -11.75 13.02
C THR A 130 3.92 -10.28 12.67
N CYS A 131 3.01 -9.95 11.76
CA CYS A 131 2.73 -8.58 11.36
C CYS A 131 1.36 -8.15 11.88
N LEU A 132 1.31 -7.07 12.65
CA LEU A 132 0.08 -6.50 13.20
C LEU A 132 -0.13 -5.10 12.65
N GLU A 133 -1.37 -4.74 12.38
CA GLU A 133 -1.79 -3.36 12.09
C GLU A 133 -2.58 -2.84 13.27
N LEU A 134 -2.17 -1.68 13.80
CA LEU A 134 -2.87 -0.98 14.86
C LEU A 134 -3.33 0.37 14.34
N LEU A 135 -4.64 0.59 14.27
CA LEU A 135 -5.26 1.78 13.71
C LEU A 135 -6.10 2.52 14.74
N GLY A 136 -6.30 3.82 14.55
CA GLY A 136 -7.24 4.64 15.31
C GLY A 136 -6.58 5.67 16.21
N PRO A 137 -7.34 6.67 16.74
CA PRO A 137 -6.78 7.75 17.54
C PRO A 137 -6.14 7.26 18.85
N SER A 138 -6.57 6.12 19.40
CA SER A 138 -5.97 5.52 20.61
C SER A 138 -4.74 4.66 20.33
N ALA A 139 -4.35 4.42 19.06
CA ALA A 139 -3.26 3.53 18.70
C ALA A 139 -1.93 3.91 19.38
N ALA A 140 -1.60 5.21 19.41
CA ALA A 140 -0.38 5.69 20.05
C ALA A 140 -0.38 5.44 21.57
N ALA A 141 -1.51 5.69 22.24
CA ALA A 141 -1.66 5.47 23.68
C ALA A 141 -1.59 3.97 24.05
N VAL A 142 -2.18 3.12 23.20
CA VAL A 142 -2.07 1.65 23.33
C VAL A 142 -0.62 1.21 23.25
N LEU A 143 0.14 1.69 22.25
CA LEU A 143 1.56 1.35 22.11
C LEU A 143 2.38 1.82 23.31
N ALA A 144 2.20 3.07 23.75
CA ALA A 144 2.91 3.60 24.90
C ALA A 144 2.65 2.81 26.19
N ARG A 145 1.43 2.26 26.34
CA ARG A 145 1.08 1.40 27.49
C ARG A 145 1.82 0.06 27.47
N VAL A 146 1.99 -0.52 26.28
CA VAL A 146 2.55 -1.87 26.15
C VAL A 146 4.07 -1.85 26.02
N LEU A 147 4.62 -0.90 25.27
CA LEU A 147 6.05 -0.77 25.00
C LEU A 147 6.77 0.12 26.02
N GLY A 148 6.01 0.84 26.86
CA GLY A 148 6.55 1.88 27.72
C GLY A 148 6.74 3.22 26.98
N PRO A 149 7.36 4.22 27.63
CA PRO A 149 7.62 5.52 27.02
C PRO A 149 8.59 5.36 25.84
N VAL A 150 8.05 5.47 24.64
CA VAL A 150 8.80 5.42 23.37
C VAL A 150 8.31 6.53 22.46
N ASP A 151 9.25 7.25 21.83
CA ASP A 151 8.92 8.21 20.78
C ASP A 151 8.52 7.45 19.53
N LEU A 152 7.21 7.36 19.29
CA LEU A 152 6.66 6.58 18.18
C LEU A 152 7.11 7.13 16.81
N PRO A 153 7.34 6.24 15.82
CA PRO A 153 7.89 6.65 14.53
C PRO A 153 6.87 7.46 13.74
N ALA A 154 7.34 8.49 13.04
CA ALA A 154 6.52 9.23 12.09
C ALA A 154 6.17 8.36 10.87
N ALA A 155 5.11 8.73 10.14
CA ALA A 155 4.71 8.05 8.92
C ALA A 155 5.87 7.92 7.92
N GLY A 156 6.12 6.70 7.43
CA GLY A 156 7.23 6.42 6.51
C GLY A 156 8.59 6.20 7.20
N THR A 157 8.60 6.06 8.53
CA THR A 157 9.80 5.68 9.30
C THR A 157 9.53 4.48 10.19
N CYS A 158 10.57 3.84 10.71
CA CYS A 158 10.46 2.76 11.68
C CYS A 158 11.42 2.94 12.86
N LEU A 159 11.17 2.21 13.93
CA LEU A 159 12.10 2.07 15.05
C LEU A 159 12.07 0.65 15.62
N PRO A 160 13.17 0.17 16.23
CA PRO A 160 13.20 -1.13 16.88
C PRO A 160 12.36 -1.17 18.16
N VAL A 161 11.54 -2.21 18.32
CA VAL A 161 10.72 -2.46 19.53
C VAL A 161 10.78 -3.93 19.90
N SER A 162 11.21 -4.26 21.12
CA SER A 162 11.12 -5.62 21.69
C SER A 162 11.58 -6.75 20.75
N GLY A 163 12.72 -6.57 20.07
CA GLY A 163 13.26 -7.53 19.10
C GLY A 163 12.64 -7.49 17.69
N GLY A 164 11.63 -6.65 17.47
CA GLY A 164 10.98 -6.37 16.20
C GLY A 164 11.06 -4.89 15.80
N LEU A 165 10.09 -4.45 15.00
CA LEU A 165 10.01 -3.10 14.45
C LEU A 165 8.60 -2.53 14.62
N CYS A 166 8.51 -1.26 14.99
CA CYS A 166 7.32 -0.43 14.86
C CYS A 166 7.52 0.50 13.66
N LEU A 167 6.54 0.51 12.75
CA LEU A 167 6.53 1.33 11.55
C LEU A 167 5.44 2.39 11.71
N GLY A 168 5.77 3.64 11.41
CA GLY A 168 4.81 4.73 11.39
C GLY A 168 3.98 4.68 10.12
N GLY A 169 2.66 4.66 10.28
CA GLY A 169 1.70 4.41 9.21
C GLY A 169 1.20 2.97 9.20
N SER A 170 0.13 2.74 8.45
CA SER A 170 -0.49 1.42 8.29
C SER A 170 -0.72 1.11 6.83
N SER A 171 -0.60 -0.16 6.46
CA SER A 171 -0.90 -0.63 5.11
C SER A 171 -2.41 -0.59 4.78
N LEU A 172 -3.26 -0.39 5.79
CA LEU A 172 -4.72 -0.26 5.72
C LEU A 172 -5.21 1.20 5.72
N SER A 173 -4.32 2.19 5.54
CA SER A 173 -4.71 3.60 5.46
C SER A 173 -3.85 4.39 4.48
N SER A 174 -4.47 5.30 3.71
CA SER A 174 -3.75 6.35 3.00
C SER A 174 -3.65 7.60 3.89
N ALA A 175 -2.43 7.93 4.37
CA ALA A 175 -1.97 9.19 5.00
C ALA A 175 -2.89 9.97 5.99
N ARG A 176 -4.06 9.45 6.38
CA ARG A 176 -5.13 10.17 7.10
C ARG A 176 -5.64 9.44 8.34
N ALA A 177 -5.31 8.16 8.54
CA ALA A 177 -5.51 7.50 9.82
C ALA A 177 -4.18 7.39 10.57
N CYS A 178 -4.17 7.78 11.84
CA CYS A 178 -3.11 7.45 12.78
C CYS A 178 -3.08 5.92 12.90
N GLY A 179 -1.96 5.31 12.51
CA GLY A 179 -1.81 3.88 12.59
C GLY A 179 -0.34 3.49 12.54
N TYR A 180 -0.09 2.27 12.99
CA TYR A 180 1.23 1.68 13.08
C TYR A 180 1.17 0.24 12.58
N THR A 181 2.15 -0.16 11.79
CA THR A 181 2.42 -1.57 11.52
C THR A 181 3.48 -2.04 12.52
N LEU A 182 3.27 -3.17 13.16
CA LEU A 182 4.25 -3.83 14.02
C LEU A 182 4.72 -5.10 13.32
N LEU A 183 6.02 -5.26 13.18
CA LEU A 183 6.64 -6.51 12.75
C LEU A 183 7.38 -7.08 13.96
N LEU A 184 6.77 -8.03 14.64
CA LEU A 184 7.24 -8.55 15.91
C LEU A 184 7.78 -9.97 15.73
N PRO A 185 8.81 -10.40 16.49
CA PRO A 185 9.19 -11.80 16.54
C PRO A 185 7.95 -12.65 16.84
N ARG A 186 7.81 -13.77 16.14
CA ARG A 186 6.71 -14.70 16.40
C ARG A 186 6.86 -15.24 17.82
N ASP A 187 5.85 -15.01 18.63
CA ASP A 187 5.74 -15.50 19.99
C ASP A 187 4.29 -15.92 20.23
N ASP A 188 4.07 -17.23 20.30
CA ASP A 188 2.77 -17.83 20.54
C ASP A 188 2.44 -17.94 22.04
N SER A 189 3.29 -17.37 22.91
CA SER A 189 3.04 -17.39 24.35
C SER A 189 1.85 -16.49 24.73
N PRO A 190 1.00 -16.91 25.69
CA PRO A 190 -0.10 -16.08 26.21
C PRO A 190 0.35 -14.77 26.87
N ALA A 191 1.65 -14.66 27.21
CA ALA A 191 2.27 -13.47 27.77
C ALA A 191 3.01 -12.64 26.71
N GLY A 192 2.95 -13.04 25.44
CA GLY A 192 3.64 -12.42 24.34
C GLY A 192 3.10 -11.02 24.01
N LEU A 193 3.91 -10.27 23.27
CA LEU A 193 3.60 -8.88 22.92
C LEU A 193 2.28 -8.74 22.14
N HIS A 194 1.93 -9.74 21.34
CA HIS A 194 0.64 -9.77 20.64
C HIS A 194 -0.55 -9.79 21.61
N ALA A 195 -0.52 -10.68 22.62
CA ALA A 195 -1.57 -10.76 23.64
C ALA A 195 -1.65 -9.49 24.49
N ALA A 196 -0.50 -8.91 24.83
CA ALA A 196 -0.44 -7.64 25.56
C ALA A 196 -1.07 -6.47 24.77
N LEU A 197 -0.82 -6.40 23.46
CA LEU A 197 -1.45 -5.42 22.56
C LEU A 197 -2.96 -5.63 22.48
N ALA A 198 -3.42 -6.86 22.29
CA ALA A 198 -4.85 -7.16 22.23
C ALA A 198 -5.56 -6.75 23.54
N ALA A 199 -4.96 -7.04 24.70
CA ALA A 199 -5.49 -6.64 26.00
C ALA A 199 -5.53 -5.11 26.17
N ALA A 200 -4.47 -4.40 25.75
CA ALA A 200 -4.42 -2.94 25.81
C ALA A 200 -5.44 -2.27 24.88
N VAL A 201 -5.67 -2.83 23.70
CA VAL A 201 -6.70 -2.38 22.75
C VAL A 201 -8.09 -2.55 23.36
N ALA A 202 -8.39 -3.72 23.93
CA ALA A 202 -9.65 -3.96 24.62
C ALA A 202 -9.85 -2.99 25.81
N HIS A 203 -8.79 -2.72 26.58
CA HIS A 203 -8.83 -1.76 27.69
C HIS A 203 -9.13 -0.33 27.22
N ALA A 204 -8.66 0.06 26.03
CA ALA A 204 -9.00 1.34 25.41
C ALA A 204 -10.41 1.37 24.77
N GLY A 205 -11.21 0.31 24.91
CA GLY A 205 -12.52 0.17 24.26
C GLY A 205 -12.45 -0.12 22.76
N GLY A 206 -11.25 -0.43 22.26
CA GLY A 206 -10.99 -0.90 20.90
C GLY A 206 -11.33 -2.38 20.70
N VAL A 207 -11.11 -2.88 19.49
CA VAL A 207 -11.42 -4.27 19.12
C VAL A 207 -10.36 -4.87 18.20
N SER A 208 -10.39 -6.20 18.06
CA SER A 208 -9.68 -6.90 16.99
C SER A 208 -10.66 -7.35 15.91
N ALA A 209 -10.21 -7.46 14.67
CA ALA A 209 -11.04 -7.93 13.55
C ALA A 209 -10.24 -8.78 12.54
N PRO A 210 -10.91 -9.64 11.74
CA PRO A 210 -10.24 -10.41 10.69
C PRO A 210 -9.63 -9.52 9.61
N TRP A 211 -8.43 -9.89 9.15
CA TRP A 211 -7.71 -9.16 8.10
C TRP A 211 -8.53 -8.95 6.83
N GLU A 212 -9.18 -10.01 6.35
CA GLU A 212 -9.86 -10.00 5.06
C GLU A 212 -11.03 -9.02 5.03
N GLU A 213 -11.77 -8.92 6.13
CA GLU A 213 -12.86 -7.97 6.26
C GLU A 213 -12.35 -6.53 6.23
N VAL A 214 -11.35 -6.23 7.07
CA VAL A 214 -10.82 -4.87 7.20
C VAL A 214 -10.11 -4.43 5.91
N ARG A 215 -9.34 -5.30 5.26
CA ARG A 215 -8.64 -4.96 4.02
C ARG A 215 -9.64 -4.68 2.88
N ILE A 216 -10.75 -5.42 2.81
CA ILE A 216 -11.82 -5.17 1.83
C ILE A 216 -12.45 -3.81 2.06
N LEU A 217 -12.84 -3.50 3.30
CA LEU A 217 -13.48 -2.23 3.64
C LEU A 217 -12.55 -1.03 3.45
N CYS A 218 -11.27 -1.19 3.76
CA CYS A 218 -10.26 -0.17 3.51
C CYS A 218 -9.88 -0.07 2.02
N GLY A 219 -10.25 -1.04 1.18
CA GLY A 219 -9.87 -1.08 -0.23
C GLY A 219 -8.40 -1.38 -0.46
N ARG A 220 -7.77 -2.14 0.45
CA ARG A 220 -6.40 -2.61 0.27
C ARG A 220 -6.42 -3.81 -0.71
N PRO A 221 -5.74 -3.72 -1.87
CA PRO A 221 -5.68 -4.82 -2.82
C PRO A 221 -4.91 -6.03 -2.26
N ALA A 222 -5.36 -7.23 -2.58
CA ALA A 222 -4.68 -8.49 -2.28
C ALA A 222 -4.22 -9.21 -3.56
N ARG A 223 -3.07 -9.89 -3.49
CA ARG A 223 -2.47 -10.59 -4.64
C ARG A 223 -3.43 -11.55 -5.27
N ASP A 224 -4.09 -12.34 -4.44
CA ASP A 224 -4.95 -13.41 -4.90
C ASP A 224 -6.38 -12.97 -5.29
N SER A 225 -6.64 -11.66 -5.28
CA SER A 225 -7.96 -11.09 -5.54
C SER A 225 -7.88 -9.99 -6.61
N GLU A 226 -7.49 -8.76 -6.25
CA GLU A 226 -7.66 -7.59 -7.12
C GLU A 226 -6.71 -7.54 -8.33
N PHE A 227 -5.52 -8.11 -8.22
CA PHE A 227 -4.50 -7.95 -9.28
C PHE A 227 -4.01 -9.24 -9.89
N THR A 228 -4.64 -10.36 -9.55
CA THR A 228 -4.41 -11.65 -10.18
C THR A 228 -5.74 -12.21 -10.69
N ALA A 229 -5.72 -12.84 -11.86
CA ALA A 229 -6.92 -13.40 -12.47
C ALA A 229 -7.66 -14.34 -11.49
N PRO A 230 -9.00 -14.40 -11.49
CA PRO A 230 -9.73 -15.39 -10.70
C PRO A 230 -9.35 -16.82 -11.14
N PRO A 231 -9.44 -17.81 -10.25
CA PRO A 231 -9.16 -19.20 -10.60
C PRO A 231 -10.07 -19.68 -11.73
N ALA A 232 -9.49 -20.31 -12.75
CA ALA A 232 -10.27 -20.96 -13.79
C ALA A 232 -10.99 -22.19 -13.19
N LYS A 233 -12.23 -22.46 -13.63
CA LYS A 233 -12.98 -23.66 -13.20
C LYS A 233 -12.14 -24.92 -13.45
N GLY A 234 -11.91 -25.71 -12.39
CA GLY A 234 -11.15 -26.97 -12.46
C GLY A 234 -9.62 -26.82 -12.44
N SER A 235 -9.08 -25.62 -12.25
CA SER A 235 -7.64 -25.37 -12.11
C SER A 235 -7.26 -25.28 -10.63
N SER A 236 -6.31 -26.12 -10.18
CA SER A 236 -5.65 -25.96 -8.87
C SER A 236 -4.37 -25.10 -8.95
N ALA A 237 -4.17 -24.36 -10.05
CA ALA A 237 -2.83 -23.95 -10.45
C ALA A 237 -2.28 -22.78 -9.63
N ALA A 238 -1.14 -23.07 -8.99
CA ALA A 238 -0.24 -22.23 -8.20
C ALA A 238 0.37 -21.02 -8.93
N THR A 239 -0.14 -20.60 -10.09
CA THR A 239 0.28 -19.35 -10.74
C THR A 239 -0.85 -18.84 -11.61
N ARG A 240 -1.50 -17.77 -11.16
CA ARG A 240 -2.54 -17.06 -11.89
C ARG A 240 -1.94 -15.80 -12.52
N ALA A 241 -2.43 -15.41 -13.69
CA ALA A 241 -1.84 -14.29 -14.43
C ALA A 241 -2.12 -12.96 -13.71
N PRO A 242 -1.16 -12.04 -13.63
CA PRO A 242 -1.41 -10.70 -13.11
C PRO A 242 -2.29 -9.93 -14.11
N VAL A 243 -3.26 -9.18 -13.60
CA VAL A 243 -4.31 -8.55 -14.43
C VAL A 243 -4.51 -7.07 -14.19
N ALA A 244 -3.84 -6.45 -13.21
CA ALA A 244 -4.03 -5.04 -12.89
C ALA A 244 -2.70 -4.34 -12.62
N THR A 245 -2.59 -3.10 -13.08
CA THR A 245 -1.44 -2.22 -12.75
C THR A 245 -1.64 -1.54 -11.38
N PRO A 246 -0.58 -1.07 -10.70
CA PRO A 246 -0.73 -0.32 -9.45
C PRO A 246 -1.63 0.92 -9.59
N LEU A 247 -1.65 1.55 -10.76
CA LEU A 247 -2.48 2.73 -11.02
C LEU A 247 -3.98 2.37 -11.12
N GLU A 248 -4.30 1.21 -11.70
CA GLU A 248 -5.68 0.69 -11.72
C GLU A 248 -6.14 0.29 -10.31
N LEU A 249 -5.21 -0.14 -9.44
CA LEU A 249 -5.48 -0.49 -8.04
C LEU A 249 -5.60 0.71 -7.09
N GLY A 250 -5.46 1.94 -7.60
CA GLY A 250 -5.45 3.13 -6.74
C GLY A 250 -4.18 3.23 -5.89
N LEU A 251 -3.03 2.78 -6.37
CA LEU A 251 -1.75 2.83 -5.65
C LEU A 251 -0.78 3.84 -6.29
N TRP A 252 -1.30 4.99 -6.71
CA TRP A 252 -0.51 6.03 -7.37
C TRP A 252 0.64 6.54 -6.50
N SER A 253 0.45 6.65 -5.19
CA SER A 253 1.51 7.10 -4.27
C SER A 253 2.63 6.08 -4.09
N ALA A 254 2.43 4.80 -4.46
CA ALA A 254 3.44 3.76 -4.39
C ALA A 254 4.32 3.68 -5.66
N VAL A 255 4.08 4.57 -6.64
CA VAL A 255 4.79 4.59 -7.92
C VAL A 255 5.59 5.87 -8.07
N HIS A 256 6.91 5.75 -7.94
CA HIS A 256 7.83 6.86 -8.24
C HIS A 256 8.20 6.85 -9.72
N LEU A 257 7.53 7.71 -10.50
CA LEU A 257 7.73 7.79 -11.95
C LEU A 257 9.05 8.43 -12.36
N ASP A 258 9.57 9.32 -11.52
CA ASP A 258 10.80 10.07 -11.76
C ASP A 258 12.06 9.34 -11.25
N LYS A 259 11.89 8.15 -10.67
CA LYS A 259 13.02 7.29 -10.36
C LYS A 259 13.54 6.64 -11.65
N GLY A 260 14.78 6.18 -11.63
CA GLY A 260 15.40 5.50 -12.76
C GLY A 260 14.64 4.24 -13.23
N CYS A 261 15.21 3.55 -14.23
CA CYS A 261 14.60 2.39 -14.87
C CYS A 261 14.11 1.33 -13.87
N PHE A 262 12.85 0.88 -14.02
CA PHE A 262 12.35 -0.34 -13.38
C PHE A 262 11.46 -1.15 -14.31
N LEU A 263 11.28 -2.43 -13.98
CA LEU A 263 10.49 -3.35 -14.78
C LEU A 263 9.04 -2.85 -14.94
N GLY A 264 8.58 -2.72 -16.19
CA GLY A 264 7.24 -2.22 -16.52
C GLY A 264 7.07 -0.70 -16.49
N GLN A 265 8.13 0.08 -16.20
CA GLN A 265 8.04 1.54 -16.08
C GLN A 265 7.49 2.22 -17.33
N GLU A 266 7.89 1.81 -18.53
CA GLU A 266 7.43 2.46 -19.78
C GLU A 266 5.90 2.44 -19.89
N VAL A 267 5.29 1.29 -19.59
CA VAL A 267 3.84 1.14 -19.62
C VAL A 267 3.19 2.00 -18.54
N ILE A 268 3.72 1.95 -17.32
CA ILE A 268 3.19 2.70 -16.17
C ILE A 268 3.31 4.22 -16.40
N ALA A 269 4.46 4.70 -16.85
CA ALA A 269 4.71 6.10 -17.14
C ALA A 269 3.79 6.63 -18.24
N ARG A 270 3.51 5.82 -19.27
CA ARG A 270 2.54 6.17 -20.31
C ARG A 270 1.13 6.34 -19.73
N VAL A 271 0.68 5.40 -18.90
CA VAL A 271 -0.65 5.48 -18.25
C VAL A 271 -0.72 6.67 -17.29
N ALA A 272 0.33 6.90 -16.51
CA ALA A 272 0.40 8.00 -15.57
C ALA A 272 0.39 9.38 -16.25
N ARG A 273 1.14 9.55 -17.35
CA ARG A 273 1.13 10.78 -18.16
C ARG A 273 -0.25 11.04 -18.75
N ALA A 274 -0.93 9.99 -19.22
CA ALA A 274 -2.30 10.10 -19.71
C ALA A 274 -3.32 10.37 -18.60
N LYS A 275 -2.96 10.15 -17.32
CA LYS A 275 -3.84 10.24 -16.13
C LYS A 275 -5.14 9.44 -16.29
N ARG A 276 -5.09 8.35 -17.07
CA ARG A 276 -6.27 7.59 -17.52
C ARG A 276 -5.95 6.10 -17.50
N PRO A 277 -6.03 5.44 -16.33
CA PRO A 277 -6.01 3.99 -16.28
C PRO A 277 -7.24 3.43 -17.03
N ARG A 278 -7.16 2.18 -17.49
CA ARG A 278 -8.25 1.57 -18.28
C ARG A 278 -9.43 1.15 -17.40
N ARG A 279 -9.11 0.73 -16.18
CA ARG A 279 -10.04 0.40 -15.11
C ARG A 279 -9.54 1.01 -13.82
N GLU A 280 -10.40 1.04 -12.83
CA GLU A 280 -10.09 1.57 -11.52
C GLU A 280 -10.77 0.70 -10.45
N LEU A 281 -10.06 0.46 -9.35
CA LEU A 281 -10.59 -0.23 -8.18
C LEU A 281 -11.56 0.67 -7.43
N TYR A 282 -12.75 0.16 -7.11
CA TYR A 282 -13.76 0.84 -6.31
C TYR A 282 -14.32 -0.10 -5.24
N GLY A 283 -14.79 0.50 -4.15
CA GLY A 283 -15.69 -0.17 -3.22
C GLY A 283 -17.09 -0.23 -3.81
N ILE A 284 -17.85 -1.25 -3.44
CA ILE A 284 -19.23 -1.42 -3.87
C ILE A 284 -20.05 -1.62 -2.61
N GLN A 285 -20.85 -0.62 -2.28
CA GLN A 285 -21.87 -0.73 -1.23
C GLN A 285 -23.13 -1.25 -1.88
N PHE A 286 -23.47 -2.50 -1.60
CA PHE A 286 -24.69 -3.11 -2.11
C PHE A 286 -25.89 -2.72 -1.27
N ASP A 287 -27.10 -2.85 -1.83
CA ASP A 287 -28.35 -2.50 -1.17
C ASP A 287 -28.71 -3.58 -0.13
N SER A 288 -29.23 -3.14 1.03
CA SER A 288 -29.76 -4.02 2.07
C SER A 288 -30.93 -4.85 1.55
N GLY A 289 -30.98 -6.14 1.88
CA GLY A 289 -32.07 -7.04 1.46
C GLY A 289 -32.03 -7.45 -0.01
N SER A 290 -30.90 -7.25 -0.69
CA SER A 290 -30.67 -7.77 -2.05
C SER A 290 -30.80 -9.30 -2.08
N SER A 291 -31.43 -9.83 -3.14
CA SER A 291 -31.46 -11.25 -3.47
C SER A 291 -30.44 -11.56 -4.57
N GLY A 292 -30.05 -12.83 -4.73
CA GLY A 292 -29.07 -13.26 -5.76
C GLY A 292 -27.65 -13.56 -5.25
N TRP A 293 -27.47 -13.72 -3.95
CA TRP A 293 -26.16 -14.04 -3.34
C TRP A 293 -25.44 -15.24 -3.96
N ASP A 294 -26.18 -16.26 -4.40
CA ASP A 294 -25.63 -17.44 -5.06
C ASP A 294 -24.91 -17.12 -6.38
N GLU A 295 -25.29 -16.03 -7.06
CA GLU A 295 -24.71 -15.60 -8.33
C GLU A 295 -23.64 -14.51 -8.14
N ALA A 296 -23.66 -13.79 -7.02
CA ALA A 296 -22.70 -12.74 -6.69
C ALA A 296 -21.39 -13.32 -6.16
N VAL A 297 -20.69 -14.07 -7.01
CA VAL A 297 -19.40 -14.68 -6.69
C VAL A 297 -18.24 -13.83 -7.18
N VAL A 298 -17.07 -13.94 -6.54
CA VAL A 298 -15.83 -13.34 -7.04
C VAL A 298 -15.58 -13.76 -8.49
N GLY A 299 -15.29 -12.78 -9.35
CA GLY A 299 -15.18 -12.95 -10.79
C GLY A 299 -16.47 -12.64 -11.57
N ALA A 300 -17.61 -12.43 -10.90
CA ALA A 300 -18.85 -12.03 -11.56
C ALA A 300 -18.68 -10.68 -12.29
N PRO A 301 -19.30 -10.52 -13.48
CA PRO A 301 -19.26 -9.25 -14.19
C PRO A 301 -20.01 -8.17 -13.40
N LEU A 302 -19.40 -6.99 -13.30
CA LEU A 302 -20.10 -5.79 -12.87
C LEU A 302 -20.86 -5.23 -14.06
N VAL A 303 -22.15 -4.99 -13.90
CA VAL A 303 -23.04 -4.51 -14.96
C VAL A 303 -23.59 -3.14 -14.60
N ALA A 304 -23.57 -2.20 -15.55
CA ALA A 304 -24.25 -0.91 -15.46
C ALA A 304 -24.97 -0.65 -16.78
N ASP A 305 -26.20 -0.15 -16.72
CA ASP A 305 -27.02 0.14 -17.90
C ASP A 305 -27.11 -1.05 -18.89
N GLY A 306 -27.17 -2.27 -18.37
CA GLY A 306 -27.23 -3.51 -19.15
C GLY A 306 -25.90 -3.96 -19.79
N ALA A 307 -24.80 -3.22 -19.59
CA ALA A 307 -23.49 -3.53 -20.16
C ALA A 307 -22.48 -3.96 -19.08
N ALA A 308 -21.61 -4.92 -19.40
CA ALA A 308 -20.51 -5.31 -18.54
C ALA A 308 -19.45 -4.20 -18.44
N VAL A 309 -19.35 -3.58 -17.27
CA VAL A 309 -18.45 -2.46 -16.96
C VAL A 309 -17.27 -2.86 -16.10
N GLY A 310 -17.21 -4.06 -15.55
CA GLY A 310 -16.10 -4.46 -14.68
C GLY A 310 -16.19 -5.89 -14.19
N VAL A 311 -15.46 -6.18 -13.12
CA VAL A 311 -15.46 -7.48 -12.44
C VAL A 311 -15.43 -7.29 -10.92
N LEU A 312 -16.23 -8.08 -10.20
CA LEU A 312 -16.22 -8.18 -8.75
C LEU A 312 -14.96 -8.96 -8.32
N THR A 313 -14.08 -8.36 -7.52
CA THR A 313 -12.80 -8.97 -7.13
C THR A 313 -12.80 -9.49 -5.70
N SER A 314 -13.59 -8.89 -4.83
CA SER A 314 -13.78 -9.33 -3.44
C SER A 314 -15.22 -9.05 -3.00
N LEU A 315 -15.73 -9.87 -2.09
CA LEU A 315 -17.06 -9.71 -1.53
C LEU A 315 -17.02 -10.17 -0.06
N LEU A 316 -17.53 -9.33 0.85
CA LEU A 316 -17.83 -9.77 2.21
C LEU A 316 -19.07 -10.67 2.16
N ALA A 317 -18.98 -11.83 2.82
CA ALA A 317 -19.98 -12.88 2.76
C ALA A 317 -21.39 -12.44 3.19
N ASP A 318 -22.37 -13.25 2.81
CA ASP A 318 -23.80 -13.07 3.09
C ASP A 318 -24.08 -12.91 4.59
N PRO A 319 -24.74 -11.81 5.01
CA PRO A 319 -25.08 -11.60 6.40
C PRO A 319 -26.09 -12.59 6.97
N THR A 320 -26.73 -13.41 6.14
CA THR A 320 -27.65 -14.47 6.59
C THR A 320 -26.93 -15.78 6.96
N ALA A 321 -25.64 -15.95 6.60
CA ALA A 321 -24.84 -17.13 6.94
C ALA A 321 -24.14 -17.06 8.31
N THR A 322 -24.27 -15.93 9.02
CA THR A 322 -23.68 -15.71 10.35
C THR A 322 -24.78 -15.21 11.31
N PRO A 323 -24.83 -15.64 12.59
CA PRO A 323 -25.88 -15.20 13.50
C PRO A 323 -25.75 -13.70 13.81
N ALA A 324 -26.86 -12.96 13.71
CA ALA A 324 -27.15 -11.61 14.25
C ALA A 324 -26.16 -10.42 14.04
N ASP A 325 -24.94 -10.64 13.56
CA ASP A 325 -23.82 -9.70 13.64
C ASP A 325 -23.23 -9.31 12.27
N ALA A 326 -23.81 -9.81 11.18
CA ALA A 326 -23.30 -9.53 9.85
C ALA A 326 -23.92 -8.24 9.25
N PHE A 327 -23.16 -7.59 8.37
CA PHE A 327 -23.50 -6.28 7.77
C PHE A 327 -24.95 -6.19 7.28
N ASP A 328 -25.66 -5.10 7.61
CA ASP A 328 -27.00 -4.87 7.02
C ASP A 328 -27.01 -4.75 5.49
N ALA A 329 -25.84 -4.49 4.89
CA ALA A 329 -25.70 -4.30 3.47
C ALA A 329 -24.34 -4.81 2.97
N PRO A 330 -24.29 -5.77 2.04
CA PRO A 330 -23.05 -6.34 1.51
C PRO A 330 -22.05 -5.28 1.05
N PHE A 331 -20.76 -5.59 1.18
CA PHE A 331 -19.69 -4.75 0.66
C PHE A 331 -18.70 -5.58 -0.15
N GLY A 332 -18.23 -5.03 -1.26
CA GLY A 332 -17.22 -5.69 -2.09
C GLY A 332 -16.24 -4.71 -2.72
N LEU A 333 -15.25 -5.27 -3.40
CA LEU A 333 -14.32 -4.54 -4.25
C LEU A 333 -14.50 -4.97 -5.70
N GLY A 334 -14.27 -4.04 -6.62
CA GLY A 334 -14.32 -4.36 -8.04
C GLY A 334 -13.47 -3.45 -8.91
N LEU A 335 -12.94 -4.02 -9.99
CA LEU A 335 -12.26 -3.28 -11.04
C LEU A 335 -13.27 -2.85 -12.10
N VAL A 336 -13.50 -1.54 -12.20
CA VAL A 336 -14.51 -0.93 -13.07
C VAL A 336 -13.83 -0.17 -14.20
N LYS A 337 -14.27 -0.34 -15.45
CA LYS A 337 -13.79 0.43 -16.61
C LYS A 337 -13.88 1.93 -16.33
N ALA A 338 -12.83 2.67 -16.70
CA ALA A 338 -12.73 4.11 -16.39
C ALA A 338 -13.93 4.94 -16.87
N ALA A 339 -14.57 4.54 -17.97
CA ALA A 339 -15.76 5.22 -18.50
C ALA A 339 -17.01 5.11 -17.59
N ALA A 340 -17.06 4.10 -16.71
CA ALA A 340 -18.16 3.85 -15.77
C ALA A 340 -17.75 4.06 -14.30
N ALA A 341 -16.47 4.27 -14.03
CA ALA A 341 -15.89 4.43 -12.71
C ALA A 341 -16.15 5.84 -12.15
N ARG A 342 -17.28 6.02 -11.47
CA ARG A 342 -17.58 7.24 -10.71
C ARG A 342 -18.27 6.89 -9.40
N VAL A 343 -17.92 7.60 -8.32
CA VAL A 343 -18.61 7.50 -7.03
C VAL A 343 -20.10 7.76 -7.21
N GLY A 344 -20.93 6.92 -6.59
CA GLY A 344 -22.39 6.97 -6.68
C GLY A 344 -22.97 6.36 -7.97
N ALA A 345 -22.15 5.87 -8.91
CA ALA A 345 -22.70 5.08 -10.03
C ALA A 345 -23.32 3.77 -9.52
N ARG A 346 -24.48 3.42 -10.08
CA ARG A 346 -25.15 2.15 -9.81
C ARG A 346 -24.50 1.04 -10.63
N VAL A 347 -24.29 -0.10 -9.98
CA VAL A 347 -23.79 -1.32 -10.60
C VAL A 347 -24.54 -2.53 -10.04
N SER A 348 -24.55 -3.62 -10.77
CA SER A 348 -24.98 -4.92 -10.26
C SER A 348 -23.90 -5.99 -10.43
N ALA A 349 -23.90 -6.97 -9.54
CA ALA A 349 -23.02 -8.14 -9.56
C ALA A 349 -23.82 -9.38 -9.18
N GLY A 350 -24.05 -10.30 -10.12
CA GLY A 350 -24.81 -11.53 -9.84
C GLY A 350 -26.14 -11.29 -9.11
N GLY A 351 -26.92 -10.30 -9.52
CA GLY A 351 -28.20 -9.96 -8.88
C GLY A 351 -28.13 -8.93 -7.75
N LEU A 352 -27.00 -8.81 -7.03
CA LEU A 352 -26.84 -7.76 -6.02
C LEU A 352 -26.74 -6.38 -6.69
N GLN A 353 -27.57 -5.45 -6.27
CA GLN A 353 -27.55 -4.05 -6.71
C GLN A 353 -26.74 -3.22 -5.73
N GLY A 354 -25.96 -2.25 -6.21
CA GLY A 354 -25.15 -1.41 -5.34
C GLY A 354 -24.68 -0.12 -5.99
N VAL A 355 -23.94 0.65 -5.22
CA VAL A 355 -23.30 1.90 -5.65
C VAL A 355 -21.79 1.83 -5.46
N LEU A 356 -21.06 2.43 -6.40
CA LEU A 356 -19.62 2.60 -6.27
C LEU A 356 -19.30 3.65 -5.19
N VAL A 357 -18.34 3.35 -4.31
CA VAL A 357 -17.88 4.24 -3.25
C VAL A 357 -16.36 4.41 -3.28
N GLU A 358 -15.88 5.50 -2.69
CA GLU A 358 -14.43 5.71 -2.50
C GLU A 358 -13.85 4.71 -1.50
N LEU A 359 -12.55 4.48 -1.62
CA LEU A 359 -11.79 3.54 -0.80
C LEU A 359 -10.77 4.27 0.07
N PRO A 360 -10.71 4.00 1.39
CA PRO A 360 -9.75 4.65 2.29
C PRO A 360 -8.26 4.49 1.91
N CYS A 361 -7.89 3.38 1.27
CA CYS A 361 -6.51 3.13 0.82
C CYS A 361 -6.22 3.65 -0.58
N ALA A 362 -7.25 4.02 -1.36
CA ALA A 362 -7.03 4.43 -2.74
C ALA A 362 -6.38 5.82 -2.80
N THR A 363 -5.31 5.90 -3.57
CA THR A 363 -4.64 7.11 -4.00
C THR A 363 -4.86 7.25 -5.50
N ARG A 364 -5.61 8.27 -5.91
CA ARG A 364 -5.90 8.58 -7.33
C ARG A 364 -5.24 9.89 -7.74
N VAL A 365 -5.18 10.16 -9.04
CA VAL A 365 -4.70 11.45 -9.56
C VAL A 365 -5.50 12.60 -8.93
N GLY A 366 -4.82 13.57 -8.32
CA GLY A 366 -5.45 14.73 -7.69
C GLY A 366 -5.83 14.53 -6.22
N MET A 367 -5.80 13.29 -5.70
CA MET A 367 -5.79 13.04 -4.26
C MET A 367 -4.35 13.17 -3.78
N GLN A 368 -4.00 14.30 -3.16
CA GLN A 368 -2.72 14.38 -2.47
C GLN A 368 -2.72 13.40 -1.31
N ALA A 369 -1.82 12.40 -1.34
CA ALA A 369 -1.34 11.79 -0.12
C ALA A 369 -0.71 12.93 0.68
N GLY A 370 -1.22 13.20 1.88
CA GLY A 370 -0.67 14.22 2.78
C GLY A 370 0.71 13.84 3.27
N GLY A 371 1.69 13.76 2.37
CA GLY A 371 3.05 14.11 2.72
C GLY A 371 3.02 15.58 3.04
N ALA A 372 3.54 15.96 4.20
CA ALA A 372 3.85 17.35 4.46
C ALA A 372 4.59 17.88 3.22
N LYS A 373 4.00 18.85 2.53
CA LYS A 373 4.86 19.81 1.83
C LYS A 373 5.82 20.30 2.92
N PRO A 374 7.15 20.31 2.68
CA PRO A 374 8.01 21.12 3.52
C PRO A 374 7.34 22.49 3.58
N SER A 375 7.09 22.99 4.78
CA SER A 375 6.41 24.25 5.01
C SER A 375 7.06 25.32 4.12
N ASP A 376 6.36 25.72 3.06
CA ASP A 376 6.59 27.02 2.43
C ASP A 376 6.04 28.08 3.41
N GLU A 377 6.68 28.19 4.57
CA GLU A 377 6.92 29.51 5.17
C GLU A 377 8.14 30.08 4.45
N GLN A 378 7.95 30.38 3.17
CA GLN A 378 8.81 31.36 2.51
C GLN A 378 8.36 32.73 3.04
N ALA A 379 9.07 33.20 4.07
CA ALA A 379 9.28 34.63 4.25
C ALA A 379 9.71 35.21 2.89
N PRO A 380 9.28 36.44 2.52
CA PRO A 380 9.58 36.99 1.20
C PRO A 380 11.10 37.12 1.04
N VAL A 381 11.70 36.17 0.32
CA VAL A 381 13.10 36.21 -0.07
C VAL A 381 13.21 37.27 -1.15
N GLY A 382 13.91 38.36 -0.84
CA GLY A 382 14.15 39.49 -1.74
C GLY A 382 14.73 39.04 -3.09
N GLU A 383 14.38 39.77 -4.15
CA GLU A 383 14.76 39.47 -5.54
C GLU A 383 16.27 39.23 -5.71
N ASP A 384 17.10 39.84 -4.88
CA ASP A 384 18.56 39.70 -4.87
C ASP A 384 19.03 38.27 -4.59
N ALA A 385 18.42 37.55 -3.64
CA ALA A 385 18.83 36.19 -3.29
C ALA A 385 18.39 35.14 -4.35
N LYS A 386 17.41 35.47 -5.20
CA LYS A 386 17.03 34.65 -6.35
C LYS A 386 17.98 34.83 -7.54
N GLU A 387 18.56 36.02 -7.70
CA GLU A 387 19.61 36.30 -8.69
C GLU A 387 20.91 35.57 -8.31
N GLU A 388 21.35 35.68 -7.05
CA GLU A 388 22.57 34.99 -6.56
C GLU A 388 22.49 33.46 -6.71
N ALA A 389 21.32 32.86 -6.42
CA ALA A 389 21.11 31.42 -6.61
C ALA A 389 21.17 31.00 -8.08
N LYS A 390 20.66 31.83 -9.00
CA LYS A 390 20.73 31.59 -10.45
C LYS A 390 22.15 31.73 -10.98
N GLU A 391 22.91 32.69 -10.45
CA GLU A 391 24.31 32.89 -10.83
C GLU A 391 25.18 31.72 -10.35
N ALA A 392 25.02 31.28 -9.11
CA ALA A 392 25.69 30.09 -8.58
C ALA A 392 25.36 28.80 -9.38
N GLU A 393 24.11 28.65 -9.83
CA GLU A 393 23.72 27.52 -10.68
C GLU A 393 24.36 27.60 -12.08
N ARG A 394 24.48 28.80 -12.66
CA ARG A 394 25.15 29.03 -13.94
C ARG A 394 26.63 28.72 -13.86
N GLU A 395 27.32 29.15 -12.80
CA GLU A 395 28.73 28.84 -12.58
C GLU A 395 28.96 27.33 -12.41
N ARG A 396 28.10 26.64 -11.65
CA ARG A 396 28.19 25.18 -11.47
C ARG A 396 27.99 24.43 -12.78
N LYS A 397 27.06 24.90 -13.64
CA LYS A 397 26.83 24.35 -14.98
C LYS A 397 28.02 24.61 -15.91
N ALA A 398 28.61 25.81 -15.86
CA ALA A 398 29.79 26.17 -16.65
C ALA A 398 31.01 25.32 -16.26
N ALA A 399 31.27 25.14 -14.96
CA ALA A 399 32.35 24.28 -14.46
C ALA A 399 32.18 22.82 -14.90
N LYS A 400 30.95 22.30 -14.89
CA LYS A 400 30.65 20.93 -15.34
C LYS A 400 30.85 20.77 -16.85
N LEU A 401 30.50 21.78 -17.65
CA LEU A 401 30.72 21.79 -19.09
C LEU A 401 32.22 21.81 -19.42
N ALA A 402 33.00 22.67 -18.74
CA ALA A 402 34.45 22.74 -18.92
C ALA A 402 35.14 21.42 -18.56
N ALA A 403 34.74 20.79 -17.45
CA ALA A 403 35.27 19.48 -17.07
C ALA A 403 34.92 18.37 -18.09
N MET A 404 33.75 18.45 -18.72
CA MET A 404 33.34 17.51 -19.75
C MET A 404 34.10 17.73 -21.07
N GLN A 405 34.34 18.98 -21.45
CA GLN A 405 35.16 19.33 -22.61
C GLN A 405 36.61 18.87 -22.44
N ALA A 406 37.22 19.09 -21.26
CA ALA A 406 38.57 18.61 -20.98
C ALA A 406 38.68 17.07 -21.04
N LYS A 407 37.66 16.34 -20.56
CA LYS A 407 37.60 14.88 -20.70
C LYS A 407 37.47 14.42 -22.15
N LEU A 408 36.69 15.14 -22.96
CA LEU A 408 36.53 14.85 -24.38
C LEU A 408 37.83 15.07 -25.15
N GLU A 409 38.54 16.16 -24.89
CA GLU A 409 39.84 16.45 -25.51
C GLU A 409 40.90 15.42 -25.13
N ALA A 410 40.97 15.03 -23.85
CA ALA A 410 41.88 13.98 -23.39
C ALA A 410 41.57 12.62 -24.03
N PHE A 411 40.28 12.31 -24.26
CA PHE A 411 39.86 11.11 -24.96
C PHE A 411 40.24 11.14 -26.44
N GLN A 412 40.01 12.27 -27.13
CA GLN A 412 40.37 12.44 -28.54
C GLN A 412 41.89 12.42 -28.76
N ALA A 413 42.68 12.98 -27.85
CA ALA A 413 44.14 12.93 -27.90
C ALA A 413 44.68 11.49 -27.75
N ARG A 414 44.00 10.64 -26.98
CA ARG A 414 44.33 9.20 -26.84
C ARG A 414 44.00 8.37 -28.07
N GLN A 415 43.08 8.82 -28.93
CA GLN A 415 42.74 8.11 -30.17
C GLN A 415 43.60 8.53 -31.38
N LYS A 416 44.39 9.61 -31.26
CA LYS A 416 45.32 10.08 -32.30
C LYS A 416 46.77 9.64 -32.08
N LYS A 417 47.05 8.92 -30.98
CA LYS A 417 48.29 8.17 -30.74
C LYS A 417 48.00 6.69 -30.92
#